data_AF-A0AAE3GMK9-F1
#
_entry.id   AF-A0AAE3GMK9-F1
#
_cell.length_a   1.000
_cell.length_b   1.000
_cell.length_c   1.000
_cell.angle_alpha   90.00
_cell.angle_beta   90.00
_cell.angle_gamma   90.00
#
_symmetry.space_group_name_H-M   'P 1'
#
loop_
_entity.id
_entity.type
_entity.pdbx_description
1 polymer ?
#
loop_
_entity_poly.entity_id
_entity_poly.type
_entity_poly.pdbx_seq_one_letter_code
_entity_poly.pdbx_strand_id
1 'polypeptide(L)'
;MSAVIDNFTKEIHDYLEAVENRAKSIKERIKSAPKRTQAEIQSRLDDAKIKLDAKKQEFDEYRAKLRTQFEEKESEMKSNVEFWKASHEIKKLEHRVDKAEDYAAMMTFLAMAMMEEAEKATLEAIAARLDVEAAVGTEFQSTSSRN
;
A
#
# COMPACT_ATOMS: atom_id res chain seq x y z
N MET A 1 -8.64 -30.73 0.66
CA MET A 1 -7.87 -29.63 1.27
C MET A 1 -8.45 -29.36 2.66
N SER A 2 -7.67 -28.76 3.55
CA SER A 2 -8.14 -28.39 4.89
C SER A 2 -8.97 -27.11 4.79
N ALA A 3 -10.11 -27.04 5.47
CA ALA A 3 -10.96 -25.84 5.52
C ALA A 3 -10.19 -24.58 5.99
N VAL A 4 -9.15 -24.76 6.81
CA VAL A 4 -8.26 -23.67 7.26
C VAL A 4 -7.44 -23.12 6.10
N ILE A 5 -6.84 -24.01 5.29
CA ILE A 5 -6.06 -23.61 4.11
C ILE A 5 -6.95 -22.92 3.07
N ASP A 6 -8.17 -23.42 2.89
CA ASP A 6 -9.14 -22.85 1.96
C ASP A 6 -9.55 -21.43 2.40
N ASN A 7 -9.79 -21.21 3.70
CA ASN A 7 -10.10 -19.89 4.25
C ASN A 7 -8.93 -18.90 4.11
N PHE A 8 -7.71 -19.29 4.51
CA PHE A 8 -6.54 -18.44 4.37
C PHE A 8 -6.28 -18.06 2.90
N THR A 9 -6.38 -19.03 2.00
CA THR A 9 -6.22 -18.79 0.55
C THR A 9 -7.27 -17.83 0.02
N LYS A 10 -8.51 -17.94 0.49
CA LYS A 10 -9.60 -17.02 0.13
C LYS A 10 -9.31 -15.60 0.64
N GLU A 11 -8.88 -15.44 1.89
CA GLU A 11 -8.55 -14.12 2.45
C GLU A 11 -7.43 -13.44 1.65
N ILE A 12 -6.36 -14.18 1.32
CA ILE A 12 -5.28 -13.66 0.47
C ILE A 12 -5.79 -13.29 -0.92
N HIS A 13 -6.67 -14.12 -1.51
CA HIS A 13 -7.28 -13.81 -2.80
C HIS A 13 -8.10 -12.51 -2.74
N ASP A 14 -8.95 -12.35 -1.72
CA ASP A 14 -9.78 -11.15 -1.53
C ASP A 14 -8.91 -9.90 -1.36
N TYR A 15 -7.79 -9.99 -0.61
CA TYR A 15 -6.84 -8.88 -0.50
C TYR A 15 -6.13 -8.56 -1.82
N LEU A 16 -5.73 -9.57 -2.59
CA LEU A 16 -5.09 -9.36 -3.90
C LEU A 16 -6.06 -8.73 -4.90
N GLU A 17 -7.33 -9.12 -4.89
CA GLU A 17 -8.37 -8.52 -5.71
C GLU A 17 -8.60 -7.05 -5.31
N ALA A 18 -8.63 -6.75 -4.01
CA ALA A 18 -8.72 -5.37 -3.52
C ALA A 18 -7.53 -4.50 -3.99
N VAL A 19 -6.31 -5.05 -3.91
CA VAL A 19 -5.09 -4.42 -4.45
C VAL A 19 -5.21 -4.18 -5.95
N GLU A 20 -5.61 -5.18 -6.74
CA GLU A 20 -5.74 -5.04 -8.19
C GLU A 20 -6.76 -3.97 -8.57
N ASN A 21 -7.94 -3.98 -7.94
CA ASN A 21 -8.99 -3.00 -8.16
C ASN A 21 -8.53 -1.59 -7.80
N ARG A 22 -7.76 -1.45 -6.71
CA ARG A 22 -7.19 -0.16 -6.32
C ARG A 22 -6.16 0.33 -7.34
N ALA A 23 -5.29 -0.54 -7.84
CA ALA A 23 -4.29 -0.20 -8.86
C ALA A 23 -4.95 0.27 -10.16
N LYS A 24 -6.02 -0.42 -10.60
CA LYS A 24 -6.82 0.00 -11.76
C LYS A 24 -7.42 1.39 -11.56
N SER A 25 -7.99 1.66 -10.38
CA SER A 25 -8.53 2.98 -10.05
C SER A 25 -7.45 4.07 -10.10
N ILE A 26 -6.29 3.85 -9.46
CA ILE A 26 -5.16 4.80 -9.49
C ILE A 26 -4.75 5.10 -10.93
N LYS A 27 -4.60 4.06 -11.77
CA LYS A 27 -4.26 4.20 -13.18
C LYS A 27 -5.26 5.07 -13.95
N GLU A 28 -6.55 4.89 -13.75
CA GLU A 28 -7.59 5.72 -14.38
C GLU A 28 -7.54 7.17 -13.90
N ARG A 29 -7.30 7.37 -12.61
CA ARG A 29 -7.17 8.71 -12.00
C ARG A 29 -5.99 9.47 -12.57
N ILE A 30 -4.83 8.82 -12.71
CA ILE A 30 -3.62 9.39 -13.33
C ILE A 30 -3.88 9.70 -14.80
N LYS A 31 -4.47 8.76 -15.58
CA LYS A 31 -4.77 8.99 -17.01
C LYS A 31 -5.69 10.17 -17.26
N SER A 32 -6.61 10.42 -16.33
CA SER A 32 -7.57 11.53 -16.44
C SER A 32 -7.02 12.85 -15.88
N ALA A 33 -5.95 12.83 -15.10
CA ALA A 33 -5.40 14.02 -14.46
C ALA A 33 -5.01 15.17 -15.42
N PRO A 34 -4.39 14.94 -16.59
CA PRO A 34 -4.05 16.02 -17.53
C PRO A 34 -5.26 16.75 -18.13
N LYS A 35 -6.46 16.18 -18.00
CA LYS A 35 -7.72 16.76 -18.50
C LYS A 35 -8.48 17.53 -17.43
N ARG A 36 -7.98 17.55 -16.20
CA ARG A 36 -8.65 18.14 -15.04
C ARG A 36 -8.11 19.51 -14.72
N THR A 37 -8.96 20.32 -14.09
CA THR A 37 -8.55 21.60 -13.53
C THR A 37 -7.65 21.38 -12.30
N GLN A 38 -6.85 22.40 -11.98
CA GLN A 38 -5.99 22.35 -10.79
C GLN A 38 -6.79 22.18 -9.49
N ALA A 39 -7.97 22.79 -9.38
CA ALA A 39 -8.87 22.60 -8.24
C ALA A 39 -9.33 21.15 -8.08
N GLU A 40 -9.59 20.44 -9.19
CA GLU A 40 -9.95 19.01 -9.14
C GLU A 40 -8.76 18.11 -8.76
N ILE A 41 -7.55 18.45 -9.20
CA ILE A 41 -6.33 17.73 -8.78
C ILE A 41 -6.09 17.95 -7.28
N GLN A 42 -6.28 19.17 -6.78
CA GLN A 42 -6.14 19.49 -5.36
C GLN A 42 -7.17 18.74 -4.51
N SER A 43 -8.44 18.74 -4.91
CA SER A 43 -9.49 17.97 -4.22
C SER A 43 -9.16 16.48 -4.13
N ARG A 44 -8.61 15.88 -5.19
CA ARG A 44 -8.20 14.48 -5.19
C ARG A 44 -6.97 14.21 -4.34
N LEU A 45 -6.05 15.17 -4.28
CA LEU A 45 -4.91 15.11 -3.40
C LEU A 45 -5.36 15.11 -1.94
N ASP A 46 -6.32 15.96 -1.59
CA ASP A 46 -6.86 16.03 -0.23
C ASP A 46 -7.61 14.74 0.14
N ASP A 47 -8.40 14.16 -0.78
CA ASP A 47 -9.00 12.84 -0.60
C ASP A 47 -7.95 11.73 -0.36
N ALA A 48 -6.85 11.74 -1.12
CA ALA A 48 -5.77 10.77 -0.97
C ALA A 48 -5.07 10.93 0.39
N LYS A 49 -4.85 12.17 0.84
CA LYS A 49 -4.29 12.46 2.17
C LYS A 49 -5.20 11.96 3.29
N ILE A 50 -6.51 12.21 3.20
CA ILE A 50 -7.48 11.72 4.19
C ILE A 50 -7.45 10.19 4.29
N LYS A 51 -7.41 9.49 3.15
CA LYS A 51 -7.33 8.03 3.13
C LYS A 51 -6.03 7.49 3.71
N LEU A 52 -4.93 8.17 3.43
CA LEU A 52 -3.62 7.82 3.96
C LEU A 52 -3.56 8.05 5.47
N ASP A 53 -4.05 9.20 5.95
CA ASP A 53 -4.07 9.53 7.38
C ASP A 53 -4.99 8.58 8.16
N ALA A 54 -6.14 8.21 7.60
CA ALA A 54 -7.02 7.21 8.20
C ALA A 54 -6.33 5.84 8.38
N LYS A 55 -5.37 5.50 7.51
CA LYS A 55 -4.62 4.24 7.56
C LYS A 55 -3.26 4.37 8.25
N LYS A 56 -2.86 5.58 8.66
CA LYS A 56 -1.52 5.85 9.16
C LYS A 56 -1.24 5.20 10.51
N GLN A 57 -2.22 5.25 11.43
CA GLN A 57 -2.10 4.59 12.71
C GLN A 57 -2.02 3.06 12.55
N GLU A 58 -2.87 2.49 11.69
CA GLU A 58 -2.81 1.07 11.35
C GLU A 58 -1.44 0.71 10.74
N PHE A 59 -0.93 1.53 9.82
CA PHE A 59 0.37 1.33 9.19
C PHE A 59 1.54 1.33 10.19
N ASP A 60 1.57 2.28 11.13
CA ASP A 60 2.63 2.38 12.13
C ASP A 60 2.62 1.15 13.07
N GLU A 61 1.43 0.72 13.48
CA GLU A 61 1.24 -0.52 14.26
C GLU A 61 1.69 -1.76 13.48
N TYR A 62 1.34 -1.86 12.19
CA TYR A 62 1.78 -2.95 11.34
C TYR A 62 3.29 -2.93 11.08
N ARG A 63 3.90 -1.76 10.90
CA ARG A 63 5.36 -1.66 10.71
C ARG A 63 6.13 -2.05 11.96
N ALA A 64 5.64 -1.69 13.14
CA ALA A 64 6.21 -2.15 14.41
C ALA A 64 6.10 -3.68 14.53
N LYS A 65 4.91 -4.25 14.27
CA LYS A 65 4.69 -5.71 14.29
C LYS A 65 5.56 -6.46 13.27
N LEU A 66 5.70 -5.92 12.06
CA LEU A 66 6.51 -6.53 10.99
C LEU A 66 7.98 -6.62 11.38
N ARG A 67 8.51 -5.59 12.03
CA ARG A 67 9.92 -5.57 12.48
C ARG A 67 10.16 -6.66 13.53
N THR A 68 9.29 -6.78 14.52
CA THR A 68 9.36 -7.85 15.53
C THR A 68 9.24 -9.24 14.91
N GLN A 69 8.25 -9.45 14.03
CA GLN A 69 8.05 -10.76 13.39
C GLN A 69 9.20 -11.15 12.44
N PHE A 70 9.83 -10.19 11.75
CA PHE A 70 10.96 -10.47 10.88
C PHE A 70 12.18 -10.96 11.68
N GLU A 71 12.50 -10.27 12.79
CA GLU A 71 13.60 -10.63 13.69
C GLU A 71 13.36 -12.01 14.35
N GLU A 72 12.12 -12.32 14.74
CA GLU A 72 11.76 -13.64 15.30
C GLU A 72 11.82 -14.76 14.25
N LYS A 73 11.35 -14.51 13.02
CA LYS A 73 11.26 -15.52 11.95
C LYS A 73 12.63 -16.02 11.50
N GLU A 74 13.62 -15.15 11.38
CA GLU A 74 14.99 -15.55 11.00
C GLU A 74 15.66 -16.44 12.04
N SER A 75 15.45 -16.15 13.33
CA SER A 75 16.05 -16.89 14.44
C SER A 75 15.44 -18.29 14.63
N GLU A 76 14.13 -18.42 14.38
CA GLU A 76 13.37 -19.61 14.80
C GLU A 76 13.20 -20.68 13.68
N MET A 77 13.14 -20.29 12.39
CA MET A 77 12.53 -21.14 11.36
C MET A 77 13.43 -22.16 10.63
N LYS A 78 14.75 -22.03 10.60
CA LYS A 78 15.58 -22.96 9.78
C LYS A 78 16.09 -24.18 10.53
N SER A 79 16.33 -24.09 11.84
CA SER A 79 17.00 -25.16 12.59
C SER A 79 16.07 -26.20 13.24
N ASN A 80 14.80 -25.85 13.48
CA ASN A 80 13.96 -26.63 14.41
C ASN A 80 12.75 -27.34 13.78
N VAL A 81 12.39 -27.03 12.52
CA VAL A 81 11.15 -27.52 11.90
C VAL A 81 11.18 -29.03 11.63
N GLU A 82 12.30 -29.56 11.11
CA GLU A 82 12.43 -31.00 10.86
C GLU A 82 12.42 -31.80 12.17
N PHE A 83 13.02 -31.25 13.22
CA PHE A 83 12.95 -31.82 14.56
C PHE A 83 11.51 -31.84 15.09
N TRP A 84 10.76 -30.73 14.99
CA TRP A 84 9.37 -30.68 15.44
C TRP A 84 8.45 -31.65 14.69
N LYS A 85 8.66 -31.84 13.38
CA LYS A 85 7.94 -32.85 12.60
C LYS A 85 8.26 -34.26 13.10
N ALA A 86 9.55 -34.59 13.24
CA ALA A 86 9.98 -35.92 13.71
C ALA A 86 9.47 -36.22 15.13
N SER A 87 9.48 -35.21 16.00
CA SER A 87 9.03 -35.32 17.40
C SER A 87 7.52 -35.12 17.59
N HIS A 88 6.73 -34.94 16.53
CA HIS A 88 5.28 -34.72 16.59
C HIS A 88 4.88 -33.55 17.51
N GLU A 89 5.65 -32.47 17.48
CA GLU A 89 5.46 -31.28 18.31
C GLU A 89 4.35 -30.38 17.72
N ILE A 90 3.11 -30.89 17.73
CA ILE A 90 1.95 -30.29 17.03
C ILE A 90 1.75 -28.82 17.40
N LYS A 91 1.80 -28.45 18.69
CA LYS A 91 1.62 -27.06 19.14
C LYS A 91 2.64 -26.09 18.54
N LYS A 92 3.89 -26.52 18.36
CA LYS A 92 4.94 -25.70 17.75
C LYS A 92 4.71 -25.55 16.24
N LEU A 93 4.19 -26.59 15.61
CA LEU A 93 3.82 -26.56 14.19
C LEU A 93 2.60 -25.69 13.94
N GLU A 94 1.58 -25.72 14.81
CA GLU A 94 0.40 -24.82 14.78
C GLU A 94 0.82 -23.36 14.95
N HIS A 95 1.60 -23.03 15.98
CA HIS A 95 2.10 -21.66 16.20
C HIS A 95 2.92 -21.14 15.00
N ARG A 96 3.67 -22.03 14.32
CA ARG A 96 4.39 -21.69 13.10
C ARG A 96 3.46 -21.35 11.94
N VAL A 97 2.33 -22.04 11.82
CA VAL A 97 1.30 -21.74 10.81
C VAL A 97 0.71 -20.37 11.09
N ASP A 98 0.26 -20.11 12.32
CA ASP A 98 -0.32 -18.82 12.72
C ASP A 98 0.62 -17.66 12.40
N LYS A 99 1.91 -17.76 12.79
CA LYS A 99 2.94 -16.76 12.45
C LYS A 99 3.10 -16.55 10.93
N ALA A 100 3.00 -17.62 10.14
CA ALA A 100 3.18 -17.52 8.69
C ALA A 100 1.98 -16.87 8.00
N GLU A 101 0.76 -17.21 8.44
CA GLU A 101 -0.49 -16.64 7.93
C GLU A 101 -0.61 -15.15 8.31
N ASP A 102 -0.34 -14.81 9.58
CA ASP A 102 -0.30 -13.41 10.06
C ASP A 102 0.69 -12.56 9.26
N TYR A 103 1.88 -13.11 8.99
CA TYR A 103 2.90 -12.41 8.20
C TYR A 103 2.41 -12.14 6.78
N ALA A 104 1.75 -13.11 6.15
CA ALA A 104 1.23 -12.95 4.79
C ALA A 104 0.09 -11.92 4.73
N ALA A 105 -0.84 -11.96 5.67
CA ALA A 105 -1.92 -10.97 5.78
C ALA A 105 -1.36 -9.55 5.99
N MET A 106 -0.40 -9.39 6.90
CA MET A 106 0.25 -8.11 7.18
C MET A 106 1.00 -7.55 5.96
N MET A 107 1.75 -8.38 5.23
CA MET A 107 2.45 -7.93 4.01
C MET A 107 1.49 -7.45 2.92
N THR A 108 0.32 -8.09 2.82
CA THR A 108 -0.69 -7.71 1.83
C THR A 108 -1.40 -6.41 2.23
N PHE A 109 -1.69 -6.22 3.52
CA PHE A 109 -2.18 -4.95 4.05
C PHE A 109 -1.18 -3.80 3.80
N LEU A 110 0.11 -4.06 4.07
CA LEU A 110 1.17 -3.09 3.82
C LEU A 110 1.21 -2.67 2.35
N ALA A 111 1.05 -3.62 1.41
CA ALA A 111 1.00 -3.31 -0.01
C ALA A 111 -0.13 -2.32 -0.33
N MET A 112 -1.34 -2.53 0.21
CA MET A 112 -2.46 -1.59 0.03
C MET A 112 -2.13 -0.19 0.53
N ALA A 113 -1.50 -0.07 1.70
CA ALA A 113 -1.12 1.23 2.25
C ALA A 113 -0.07 1.95 1.37
N MET A 114 0.94 1.23 0.89
CA MET A 114 1.96 1.79 0.01
C MET A 114 1.38 2.27 -1.33
N MET A 115 0.27 1.68 -1.79
CA MET A 115 -0.42 2.16 -2.99
C MET A 115 -1.12 3.51 -2.78
N GLU A 116 -1.67 3.76 -1.59
CA GLU A 116 -2.25 5.06 -1.24
C GLU A 116 -1.17 6.15 -1.21
N GLU A 117 -0.01 5.85 -0.61
CA GLU A 117 1.16 6.74 -0.62
C GLU A 117 1.62 7.03 -2.06
N ALA A 118 1.69 6.00 -2.91
CA ALA A 118 2.08 6.15 -4.31
C ALA A 118 1.10 7.03 -5.12
N GLU A 119 -0.21 6.92 -4.87
CA GLU A 119 -1.19 7.82 -5.50
C GLU A 119 -1.00 9.26 -5.05
N LYS A 120 -0.84 9.49 -3.73
CA LYS A 120 -0.58 10.83 -3.20
C LYS A 120 0.65 11.45 -3.85
N ALA A 121 1.79 10.75 -3.83
CA ALA A 121 3.03 11.25 -4.43
C ALA A 121 2.89 11.56 -5.93
N THR A 122 2.11 10.76 -6.66
CA THR A 122 1.85 11.01 -8.08
C THR A 122 1.00 12.26 -8.29
N LEU A 123 -0.05 12.46 -7.50
CA LEU A 123 -0.90 13.64 -7.60
C LEU A 123 -0.14 14.92 -7.20
N GLU A 124 0.74 14.85 -6.18
CA GLU A 124 1.63 15.95 -5.79
C GLU A 124 2.55 16.36 -6.95
N ALA A 125 3.15 15.37 -7.63
CA ALA A 125 4.00 15.64 -8.79
C ALA A 125 3.22 16.27 -9.97
N ILE A 126 1.96 15.87 -10.19
CA ILE A 126 1.11 16.46 -11.23
C ILE A 126 0.73 17.90 -10.86
N ALA A 127 0.33 18.15 -9.62
CA ALA A 127 0.01 19.49 -9.14
C ALA A 127 1.20 20.45 -9.30
N ALA A 128 2.39 20.01 -8.87
CA ALA A 128 3.62 20.80 -9.02
C ALA A 128 3.97 21.14 -10.48
N ARG A 129 3.65 20.26 -11.44
CA ARG A 129 3.81 20.57 -12.87
C ARG A 129 2.81 21.62 -13.35
N LEU A 130 1.55 21.53 -12.92
CA LEU A 130 0.54 22.53 -13.26
C LEU A 130 0.89 23.92 -12.70
N ASP A 131 1.46 23.98 -11.49
CA ASP A 131 1.96 25.24 -10.91
C ASP A 131 3.03 25.90 -11.80
N VAL A 132 3.97 25.11 -12.33
CA VAL A 132 5.00 25.60 -13.26
C VAL A 132 4.36 26.08 -14.58
N GLU A 133 3.42 25.33 -15.14
CA GLU A 133 2.73 25.72 -16.38
C GLU A 133 1.93 27.02 -16.20
N ALA A 134 1.26 27.19 -15.06
CA ALA A 134 0.54 28.42 -14.72
C ALA A 134 1.48 29.63 -14.58
N ALA A 135 2.65 29.44 -13.96
CA ALA A 135 3.68 30.48 -13.83
C ALA A 135 4.28 30.88 -15.20
N VAL A 136 4.59 29.91 -16.07
CA VAL A 136 5.10 30.20 -17.43
C VAL A 136 4.04 30.87 -18.31
N GLY A 137 2.78 30.46 -18.19
CA GLY A 137 1.66 31.08 -18.91
C GLY A 137 1.41 32.54 -18.51
N THR A 138 1.67 32.90 -17.25
CA THR A 138 1.54 34.28 -16.75
C THR A 138 2.71 35.18 -17.17
N GLU A 139 3.94 34.65 -17.30
CA GLU A 139 5.08 35.39 -17.84
C GLU A 139 4.87 35.82 -19.31
N PHE A 140 4.27 34.97 -20.15
CA PHE A 140 3.98 35.30 -21.56
C PHE A 140 2.92 36.41 -21.72
N GLN A 141 1.94 36.50 -20.83
CA GLN A 141 0.94 37.59 -20.87
C GLN A 141 1.49 38.92 -20.35
N SER A 142 2.37 38.88 -19.34
CA SER A 142 2.99 40.10 -18.78
C SER A 142 3.99 40.76 -19.74
N THR A 143 4.61 39.99 -20.63
CA THR A 143 5.55 40.51 -21.64
C THR A 143 4.83 41.06 -22.87
N SER A 144 3.65 40.56 -23.23
CA SER A 144 2.85 41.07 -24.36
C SER A 144 2.09 42.37 -24.06
N SER A 145 1.88 42.73 -22.79
CA SER A 145 1.24 44.00 -22.39
C SER A 145 2.20 45.18 -22.24
N ARG A 146 3.48 45.02 -22.64
CA ARG A 146 4.52 46.06 -22.55
C ARG A 146 4.97 46.66 -23.89
N ASN A 147 4.31 46.35 -25.00
CA ASN A 147 4.55 46.97 -26.31
C ASN A 147 3.34 47.78 -26.76
#